data_AF-A0A226WM95-F1
#
_entry.id   AF-A0A226WM95-F1
#
_cell.length_a   1.000
_cell.length_b   1.000
_cell.length_c   1.000
_cell.angle_alpha   90.00
_cell.angle_beta   90.00
_cell.angle_gamma   90.00
#
_symmetry.space_group_name_H-M   'P 1'
#
loop_
_entity.id
_entity.type
_entity.pdbx_description
1 polymer ?
#
loop_
_entity_poly.entity_id
_entity_poly.type
_entity_poly.pdbx_seq_one_letter_code
_entity_poly.pdbx_strand_id
1 'polypeptide(L)'
;MAAETQLAKRVGFRLTDAEHRAYLAKVESSGMSASEFFRDCVLTNRTRIVARQPLSNDKKRVLLVVNKSGNNLNQIAHVLNAARLDSSASESTYLAALDALESIELLLKAHLQNVA
;
A
#
# COMPACT_ATOMS: atom_id res chain seq x y z
N MET A 1 -44.54 -13.69 3.03
CA MET A 1 -43.16 -14.06 2.64
C MET A 1 -42.97 -13.94 1.13
N ALA A 2 -43.12 -12.75 0.54
CA ALA A 2 -42.96 -12.55 -0.92
C ALA A 2 -42.07 -11.34 -1.27
N ALA A 3 -41.69 -10.53 -0.28
CA ALA A 3 -40.95 -9.28 -0.49
C ALA A 3 -39.43 -9.49 -0.65
N GLU A 4 -38.90 -10.66 -0.28
CA GLU A 4 -37.45 -10.89 -0.17
C GLU A 4 -36.77 -11.28 -1.49
N THR A 5 -37.53 -11.60 -2.55
CA THR A 5 -37.00 -12.14 -3.81
C THR A 5 -36.98 -11.12 -4.96
N GLN A 6 -37.49 -9.91 -4.76
CA GLN A 6 -37.57 -8.90 -5.83
C GLN A 6 -36.29 -8.04 -5.92
N LEU A 7 -35.73 -7.94 -7.12
CA LEU A 7 -34.57 -7.09 -7.41
C LEU A 7 -34.95 -5.59 -7.34
N ALA A 8 -34.65 -4.93 -6.23
CA ALA A 8 -35.09 -3.54 -5.97
C ALA A 8 -33.97 -2.48 -6.03
N LYS A 9 -32.71 -2.87 -5.89
CA LYS A 9 -31.56 -1.93 -5.81
C LYS A 9 -30.72 -1.98 -7.08
N ARG A 10 -30.26 -0.82 -7.55
CA ARG A 10 -29.38 -0.68 -8.72
C ARG A 10 -27.94 -0.48 -8.29
N VAL A 11 -27.01 -1.14 -8.98
CA VAL A 11 -25.56 -0.96 -8.85
C VAL A 11 -25.01 -0.66 -10.23
N GLY A 12 -24.18 0.38 -10.35
CA GLY A 12 -23.57 0.78 -11.61
C GLY A 12 -22.25 1.51 -11.39
N PHE A 13 -21.37 1.43 -12.38
CA PHE A 13 -20.07 2.08 -12.40
C PHE A 13 -19.72 2.46 -13.84
N ARG A 14 -18.80 3.40 -14.01
CA ARG A 14 -18.34 3.83 -15.33
C ARG A 14 -17.26 2.89 -15.84
N LEU A 15 -17.28 2.65 -17.14
CA LEU A 15 -16.27 1.92 -17.88
C LEU A 15 -15.76 2.82 -19.01
N THR A 16 -14.50 2.66 -19.36
CA THR A 16 -13.98 3.12 -20.65
C THR A 16 -14.62 2.32 -21.78
N ASP A 17 -14.58 2.85 -23.01
CA ASP A 17 -15.13 2.13 -24.17
C ASP A 17 -14.48 0.76 -24.38
N ALA A 18 -13.18 0.64 -24.09
CA ALA A 18 -12.45 -0.63 -24.19
C ALA A 18 -12.93 -1.66 -23.17
N GLU A 19 -13.09 -1.24 -21.91
CA GLU A 19 -13.60 -2.11 -20.85
C GLU A 19 -15.05 -2.51 -21.10
N HIS A 20 -15.87 -1.58 -21.60
CA HIS A 20 -17.27 -1.86 -21.94
C HIS A 20 -17.38 -2.90 -23.07
N ARG A 21 -16.58 -2.78 -24.13
CA ARG A 21 -16.52 -3.80 -25.19
C ARG A 21 -16.09 -5.16 -24.66
N ALA A 22 -15.04 -5.20 -23.83
CA ALA A 22 -14.56 -6.44 -23.23
C ALA A 22 -15.61 -7.08 -22.29
N TYR A 23 -16.37 -6.26 -21.57
CA TYR A 23 -17.49 -6.71 -20.74
C TYR A 23 -18.60 -7.33 -21.60
N LEU A 24 -19.05 -6.64 -22.66
CA LEU A 24 -20.11 -7.15 -23.54
C LEU A 24 -19.73 -8.46 -24.24
N ALA A 25 -18.48 -8.59 -24.69
CA ALA A 25 -18.00 -9.84 -25.31
C ALA A 25 -18.10 -11.04 -24.34
N LYS A 26 -17.82 -10.82 -23.04
CA LYS A 26 -17.96 -11.86 -22.02
C LYS A 26 -19.42 -12.22 -21.73
N VAL A 27 -20.28 -11.21 -21.65
CA VAL A 27 -21.74 -11.39 -21.48
C VAL A 27 -22.29 -12.23 -22.64
N GLU A 28 -21.98 -11.87 -23.87
CA GLU A 28 -22.39 -12.61 -25.07
C GLU A 28 -21.91 -14.06 -25.02
N SER A 29 -20.63 -14.28 -24.72
CA SER A 29 -20.06 -15.64 -24.63
C SER A 29 -20.69 -16.51 -23.53
N SER A 30 -21.29 -15.89 -22.52
CA SER A 30 -21.95 -16.59 -21.41
C SER A 30 -23.39 -17.00 -21.71
N GLY A 31 -24.03 -16.41 -22.73
CA GLY A 31 -25.46 -16.59 -23.01
C GLY A 31 -26.40 -16.03 -21.94
N MET A 32 -25.90 -15.20 -21.02
CA MET A 32 -26.68 -14.59 -19.92
C MET A 32 -26.99 -13.12 -20.22
N SER A 33 -27.98 -12.55 -19.55
CA SER A 33 -28.10 -11.08 -19.53
C SER A 33 -26.94 -10.44 -18.75
N ALA A 34 -26.62 -9.19 -19.06
CA ALA A 34 -25.57 -8.43 -18.38
C ALA A 34 -25.71 -8.44 -16.83
N SER A 35 -26.95 -8.29 -16.34
CA SER A 35 -27.27 -8.30 -14.91
C SER A 35 -27.10 -9.67 -14.26
N GLU A 36 -27.47 -10.75 -14.97
CA GLU A 36 -27.31 -12.13 -14.50
C GLU A 36 -25.84 -12.52 -14.49
N PHE A 37 -25.12 -12.23 -15.57
CA PHE A 37 -23.68 -12.45 -15.68
C PHE A 37 -22.91 -11.77 -14.54
N PHE A 38 -23.22 -10.51 -14.27
CA PHE A 38 -22.57 -9.77 -13.20
C PHE A 38 -22.91 -10.34 -11.81
N ARG A 39 -24.18 -10.67 -11.56
CA ARG A 39 -24.61 -11.27 -10.29
C ARG A 39 -23.96 -12.63 -10.07
N ASP A 40 -23.92 -13.49 -11.09
CA ASP A 40 -23.27 -14.80 -11.04
C ASP A 40 -21.78 -14.64 -10.75
N CYS A 41 -21.08 -13.82 -11.55
CA CYS A 41 -19.63 -13.61 -11.40
C CYS A 41 -19.24 -13.10 -10.00
N VAL A 42 -19.96 -12.10 -9.48
CA VAL A 42 -19.63 -11.40 -8.23
C VAL A 42 -20.11 -12.18 -7.01
N LEU A 43 -21.33 -12.72 -7.02
CA LEU A 43 -21.89 -13.39 -5.82
C LEU A 43 -21.43 -14.83 -5.68
N THR A 44 -21.11 -15.53 -6.78
CA THR A 44 -20.58 -16.91 -6.72
C THR A 44 -19.05 -16.98 -6.65
N ASN A 45 -18.37 -15.82 -6.64
CA ASN A 45 -16.90 -15.71 -6.65
C ASN A 45 -16.22 -16.47 -7.80
N ARG A 46 -16.91 -16.67 -8.93
CA ARG A 46 -16.31 -17.24 -10.16
C ARG A 46 -15.18 -16.37 -10.71
N THR A 47 -15.23 -15.07 -10.47
CA THR A 47 -14.06 -14.20 -10.66
C THR A 47 -13.12 -14.33 -9.48
N ARG A 48 -11.86 -14.71 -9.74
CA ARG A 48 -10.79 -14.63 -8.73
C ARG A 48 -10.64 -13.17 -8.28
N ILE A 49 -11.26 -12.82 -7.15
CA ILE A 49 -11.05 -11.55 -6.49
C ILE A 49 -9.63 -11.61 -5.93
N VAL A 50 -8.67 -11.02 -6.63
CA VAL A 50 -7.36 -10.70 -6.03
C VAL A 50 -7.61 -9.48 -5.14
N ALA A 51 -8.11 -9.73 -3.93
CA ALA A 51 -8.09 -8.72 -2.90
C ALA A 51 -6.64 -8.27 -2.76
N ARG A 52 -6.35 -6.98 -2.95
CA ARG A 52 -5.09 -6.42 -2.45
C ARG A 52 -5.12 -6.70 -0.96
N GLN A 53 -4.30 -7.65 -0.52
CA GLN A 53 -4.20 -7.94 0.90
C GLN A 53 -3.85 -6.61 1.57
N PRO A 54 -4.70 -6.13 2.51
CA PRO A 54 -4.32 -4.98 3.29
C PRO A 54 -2.98 -5.31 3.94
N LEU A 55 -2.05 -4.35 3.91
CA LEU A 55 -0.79 -4.50 4.63
C LEU A 55 -1.11 -4.94 6.06
N SER A 56 -0.51 -6.05 6.51
CA SER A 56 -0.63 -6.45 7.90
C SER A 56 -0.19 -5.29 8.80
N ASN A 57 -0.71 -5.24 10.03
CA ASN A 57 -0.32 -4.19 10.98
C ASN A 57 1.20 -4.15 11.16
N ASP A 58 1.84 -5.31 11.12
CA ASP A 58 3.29 -5.51 11.09
C ASP A 58 3.97 -4.80 9.91
N LYS A 59 3.50 -5.05 8.68
CA LYS A 59 4.05 -4.38 7.48
C LYS A 59 3.85 -2.86 7.53
N LYS A 60 2.72 -2.38 8.05
CA LYS A 60 2.46 -0.95 8.23
C LYS A 60 3.43 -0.34 9.25
N ARG A 61 3.70 -1.05 10.34
CA ARG A 61 4.61 -0.62 11.40
C ARG A 61 6.06 -0.60 10.91
N VAL A 62 6.49 -1.61 10.16
CA VAL A 62 7.81 -1.62 9.50
C VAL A 62 7.95 -0.45 8.53
N LEU A 63 6.96 -0.24 7.66
CA LEU A 63 6.97 0.87 6.70
C LEU A 63 7.09 2.24 7.39
N LEU A 64 6.34 2.45 8.49
CA LEU A 64 6.39 3.67 9.28
C LEU A 64 7.80 3.91 9.85
N VAL A 65 8.42 2.87 10.42
CA VAL A 65 9.75 2.97 11.01
C VAL A 65 10.80 3.27 9.94
N VAL A 66 10.77 2.55 8.82
CA VAL A 66 11.70 2.77 7.69
C VAL A 66 11.61 4.21 7.17
N ASN A 67 10.39 4.75 7.04
CA ASN A 67 10.20 6.14 6.63
C ASN A 67 10.80 7.13 7.64
N LYS A 68 10.63 6.90 8.95
CA LYS A 68 11.24 7.75 9.99
C LYS A 68 12.77 7.67 9.97
N SER A 69 13.32 6.47 9.83
CA SER A 69 14.77 6.27 9.71
C SER A 69 15.33 6.98 8.47
N GLY A 70 14.66 6.90 7.32
CA GLY A 70 15.06 7.61 6.10
C GLY A 70 15.10 9.12 6.27
N ASN A 71 14.13 9.71 6.98
CA ASN A 71 14.15 11.13 7.30
C ASN A 71 15.34 11.53 8.18
N ASN A 72 15.65 10.73 9.20
CA ASN A 72 16.80 10.98 10.06
C ASN A 72 18.13 10.85 9.30
N LEU A 73 18.24 9.87 8.39
CA LEU A 73 19.41 9.72 7.51
C LEU A 73 19.60 10.94 6.60
N ASN A 74 18.52 11.47 6.03
CA ASN A 74 18.58 12.71 5.24
C ASN A 74 19.04 13.91 6.08
N GLN A 75 18.58 14.02 7.33
CA GLN A 75 19.04 15.10 8.22
C GLN A 75 20.54 14.99 8.53
N ILE A 76 21.03 13.78 8.85
CA ILE A 76 22.47 13.52 9.05
C ILE A 76 23.25 13.89 7.79
N ALA A 77 22.77 13.50 6.61
CA ALA A 77 23.40 13.84 5.33
C ALA A 77 23.45 15.35 5.10
N HIS A 78 22.38 16.09 5.40
CA HIS A 78 22.37 17.54 5.29
C HIS A 78 23.39 18.21 6.22
N VAL A 79 23.46 17.77 7.49
CA VAL A 79 24.41 18.30 8.47
C VAL A 79 25.85 18.05 8.03
N LEU A 80 26.17 16.82 7.63
CA LEU A 80 27.52 16.45 7.19
C LEU A 80 27.92 17.18 5.90
N ASN A 81 27.00 17.33 4.95
CA ASN A 81 27.26 18.07 3.72
C ASN A 81 27.51 19.55 3.97
N ALA A 82 26.77 20.17 4.89
CA ALA A 82 26.98 21.56 5.28
C ALA A 82 28.35 21.75 5.95
N ALA A 83 28.68 20.90 6.93
CA ALA A 83 29.97 20.94 7.64
C ALA A 83 31.18 20.66 6.74
N ARG A 84 30.98 19.88 5.66
CA ARG A 84 32.01 19.68 4.63
C ARG A 84 32.19 20.92 3.75
N LEU A 85 31.10 21.61 3.41
CA LEU A 85 31.11 22.75 2.50
C LEU A 85 31.78 23.98 3.13
N ASP A 86 31.54 24.22 4.42
CA ASP A 86 32.13 25.33 5.17
C ASP A 86 33.50 24.97 5.81
N SER A 87 34.01 23.76 5.59
CA SER A 87 35.22 23.22 6.21
C SER A 87 35.21 23.21 7.75
N SER A 88 34.02 23.23 8.36
CA SER A 88 33.82 23.20 9.81
C SER A 88 33.71 21.79 10.39
N ALA A 89 33.75 20.75 9.55
CA ALA A 89 33.69 19.35 9.97
C ALA A 89 34.79 19.05 11.00
N SER A 90 34.39 19.01 12.27
CA SER A 90 35.24 18.66 13.40
C SER A 90 35.02 17.21 13.78
N GLU A 91 35.93 16.67 14.60
CA GLU A 91 35.75 15.37 15.25
C GLU A 91 34.39 15.27 15.97
N SER A 92 33.95 16.35 16.62
CA SER A 92 32.64 16.40 17.28
C SER A 92 31.45 16.28 16.30
N THR A 93 31.55 16.82 15.08
CA THR A 93 30.52 16.64 14.04
C THR A 93 30.41 15.17 13.64
N TYR A 94 31.54 14.48 13.47
CA TYR A 94 31.57 13.07 13.11
C TYR A 94 31.05 12.17 14.23
N LEU A 95 31.44 12.43 15.48
CA LEU A 95 30.93 11.69 16.64
C LEU A 95 29.42 11.85 16.79
N ALA A 96 28.89 13.07 16.64
CA ALA A 96 27.45 13.31 16.68
C ALA A 96 26.68 12.57 15.57
N ALA A 97 27.25 12.47 14.36
CA ALA A 97 26.66 11.70 13.28
C ALA A 97 26.70 10.18 13.56
N LEU A 98 27.80 9.68 14.16
CA LEU A 98 27.94 8.28 14.55
C LEU A 98 26.92 7.90 15.64
N ASP A 99 26.76 8.71 16.68
CA ASP A 99 25.76 8.52 17.74
C ASP A 99 24.33 8.46 17.17
N ALA A 100 24.04 9.32 16.19
CA ALA A 100 22.74 9.34 15.53
C ALA A 100 22.51 8.07 14.70
N LEU A 101 23.54 7.54 14.03
CA LEU A 101 23.48 6.29 13.29
C LEU A 101 23.28 5.07 14.21
N GLU A 102 24.02 4.99 15.33
CA GLU A 102 23.83 3.94 16.35
C GLU A 102 22.42 3.98 16.94
N SER A 103 21.91 5.17 17.22
CA SER A 103 20.53 5.35 17.72
C SER A 103 19.49 4.85 16.72
N ILE A 104 19.67 5.13 15.42
CA ILE A 104 18.79 4.62 14.36
C ILE A 104 18.86 3.08 14.30
N GLU A 105 20.06 2.50 14.40
CA GLU A 105 20.25 1.05 14.39
C GLU A 105 19.55 0.37 15.57
N LEU A 106 19.70 0.90 16.78
CA LEU A 106 19.08 0.35 17.99
C LEU A 106 17.54 0.39 17.88
N LEU A 107 16.99 1.52 17.43
CA LEU A 107 15.54 1.68 17.25
C LEU A 107 14.97 0.74 16.19
N LEU A 108 15.71 0.52 15.09
CA LEU A 108 15.36 -0.43 14.04
C LEU A 108 15.37 -1.86 14.58
N LYS A 109 16.43 -2.29 15.27
CA LYS A 109 16.54 -3.62 15.90
C LYS A 109 15.40 -3.86 16.88
N ALA A 110 15.11 -2.89 17.75
CA ALA A 110 14.01 -2.98 18.71
C ALA A 110 12.65 -3.12 18.01
N HIS A 111 12.41 -2.40 16.91
CA HIS A 111 11.15 -2.52 16.17
C HIS A 111 11.03 -3.84 15.42
N LEU A 112 12.11 -4.36 14.83
CA LEU A 112 12.11 -5.66 14.18
C LEU A 112 11.80 -6.80 15.17
N GLN A 113 12.33 -6.74 16.39
CA GLN A 113 12.01 -7.71 17.45
C GLN A 113 10.53 -7.68 17.88
N ASN A 114 9.86 -6.54 17.74
CA ASN A 114 8.44 -6.38 18.08
C ASN A 114 7.48 -6.73 16.93
N VAL A 115 8.01 -7.15 15.78
CA VAL A 115 7.25 -7.49 14.57
C VAL A 115 7.44 -8.97 14.17
N ALA A 116 8.37 -9.68 14.81
CA ALA A 116 8.67 -11.10 14.61
C ALA A 116 7.79 -12.02 15.49
#